data_AF-A0A3N5G6M0-F1
#
_entry.id   AF-A0A3N5G6M0-F1
#
_cell.length_a   1.000
_cell.length_b   1.000
_cell.length_c   1.000
_cell.angle_alpha   90.00
_cell.angle_beta   90.00
_cell.angle_gamma   90.00
#
_symmetry.space_group_name_H-M   'P 1'
#
loop_
_entity.id
_entity.type
_entity.pdbx_description
1 polymer ?
#
loop_
_entity_poly.entity_id
_entity_poly.type
_entity_poly.pdbx_seq_one_letter_code
_entity_poly.pdbx_strand_id
1 'polypeptide(L)'
;MTYIKNPPRVLHYRVWIGSGGVAFVAKTMRRPLSLDPIGSVATACAIFGLAGFAMPSAQAAPDPNEICFACHGDKGAKGVSGKSIAVDGAAFGKSVHGELKLECTACHADVSAKKLPHAEKLKPVDCGSCHEKPVKEYRGTVHGMARAGGSTVAATCANCHGTHDIKRSKDPDSRTSHANLEATCGKCHGNEA
;
A
#
# COMPACT_ATOMS: atom_id res chain seq x y z
N MET A 1 -43.79 1.05 -27.73
CA MET A 1 -42.42 1.30 -27.22
C MET A 1 -42.04 2.74 -27.52
N THR A 2 -42.17 3.65 -26.53
CA THR A 2 -41.85 5.07 -26.68
C THR A 2 -40.53 5.39 -25.98
N TYR A 3 -39.62 5.99 -26.75
CA TYR A 3 -38.24 6.31 -26.42
C TYR A 3 -38.18 7.70 -25.76
N ILE A 4 -37.79 7.81 -24.48
CA ILE A 4 -37.64 9.11 -23.80
C ILE A 4 -36.14 9.48 -23.77
N LYS A 5 -35.78 10.45 -24.60
CA LYS A 5 -34.53 11.22 -24.53
C LYS A 5 -34.68 12.32 -23.48
N ASN A 6 -33.81 12.33 -22.45
CA ASN A 6 -33.30 13.58 -21.86
C ASN A 6 -32.14 13.31 -20.86
N PRO A 7 -30.94 13.88 -21.07
CA PRO A 7 -29.89 13.90 -20.05
C PRO A 7 -30.01 15.15 -19.13
N PRO A 8 -29.57 15.08 -17.86
CA PRO A 8 -29.60 16.22 -16.95
C PRO A 8 -28.47 17.23 -17.22
N ARG A 9 -28.82 18.51 -17.00
CA ARG A 9 -28.00 19.71 -17.18
C ARG A 9 -26.76 19.73 -16.28
N VAL A 10 -25.59 19.98 -16.88
CA VAL A 10 -24.34 20.31 -16.18
C VAL A 10 -24.31 21.81 -15.84
N LEU A 11 -24.16 22.11 -14.55
CA LEU A 11 -23.91 23.44 -14.02
C LEU A 11 -22.44 23.78 -14.19
N HIS A 12 -22.14 24.82 -14.99
CA HIS A 12 -20.81 25.40 -15.09
C HIS A 12 -20.52 26.28 -13.88
N TYR A 13 -19.57 25.87 -13.04
CA TYR A 13 -18.96 26.72 -12.02
C TYR A 13 -17.73 27.42 -12.62
N ARG A 14 -17.79 28.76 -12.71
CA ARG A 14 -16.63 29.60 -13.03
C ARG A 14 -15.77 29.72 -11.77
N VAL A 15 -14.61 29.07 -11.77
CA VAL A 15 -13.57 29.29 -10.76
C VAL A 15 -12.85 30.60 -11.09
N TRP A 16 -12.87 31.53 -10.14
CA TRP A 16 -12.12 32.78 -10.15
C TRP A 16 -10.72 32.50 -9.62
N ILE A 17 -9.71 32.53 -10.49
CA ILE A 17 -8.29 32.38 -10.10
C ILE A 17 -7.77 33.79 -9.79
N GLY A 18 -7.65 34.10 -8.50
CA GLY A 18 -7.03 35.32 -8.01
C GLY A 18 -5.50 35.23 -8.07
N SER A 19 -4.91 36.13 -8.84
CA SER A 19 -3.48 36.41 -8.88
C SER A 19 -3.04 37.10 -7.59
N GLY A 20 -2.06 36.54 -6.89
CA GLY A 20 -1.49 37.14 -5.68
C GLY A 20 -0.19 36.48 -5.27
N GLY A 21 0.89 36.87 -5.94
CA GLY A 21 2.25 36.48 -5.58
C GLY A 21 2.71 37.15 -4.29
N VAL A 22 3.52 36.43 -3.52
CA VAL A 22 4.43 37.02 -2.54
C VAL A 22 5.82 36.42 -2.72
N ALA A 23 6.77 37.33 -2.83
CA ALA A 23 8.17 37.11 -3.16
C ALA A 23 8.90 36.38 -2.03
N PHE A 24 9.63 35.32 -2.39
CA PHE A 24 10.68 34.78 -1.53
C PHE A 24 11.88 35.71 -1.57
N VAL A 25 12.10 36.43 -0.46
CA VAL A 25 13.34 37.16 -0.21
C VAL A 25 14.46 36.13 -0.03
N ALA A 26 15.28 35.95 -1.06
CA ALA A 26 16.51 35.18 -0.99
C ALA A 26 17.52 35.92 -0.11
N LYS A 27 17.64 35.50 1.16
CA LYS A 27 18.68 36.00 2.07
C LYS A 27 20.02 35.41 1.65
N THR A 28 20.73 36.14 0.79
CA THR A 28 22.11 35.88 0.41
C THR A 28 23.02 36.10 1.64
N MET A 29 23.34 35.03 2.36
CA MET A 29 24.43 35.07 3.35
C MET A 29 25.77 35.10 2.62
N ARG A 30 26.23 36.31 2.24
CA ARG A 30 27.64 36.54 1.94
C ARG A 30 28.41 36.60 3.27
N ARG A 31 29.15 35.54 3.58
CA ARG A 31 30.16 35.56 4.65
C ARG A 31 31.44 36.17 4.08
N PRO A 32 32.09 37.11 4.79
CA PRO A 32 33.33 37.73 4.31
C PRO A 32 34.49 36.71 4.34
N LEU A 33 35.26 36.66 3.26
CA LEU A 33 36.59 36.04 3.24
C LEU A 33 37.51 36.87 4.14
N SER A 34 37.90 36.35 5.30
CA SER A 34 39.13 36.75 5.98
C SER A 34 40.24 35.80 5.53
N LEU A 35 41.18 36.35 4.77
CA LEU A 35 42.43 35.69 4.39
C LEU A 35 43.42 35.88 5.54
N ASP A 36 43.63 34.83 6.34
CA ASP A 36 44.78 34.76 7.25
C ASP A 36 45.97 34.09 6.54
N PRO A 37 47.19 34.61 6.72
CA PRO A 37 48.35 34.21 5.94
C PRO A 37 48.88 32.84 6.36
N ILE A 38 49.33 32.11 5.34
CA ILE A 38 49.95 30.79 5.38
C ILE A 38 51.27 30.89 6.16
N GLY A 39 51.26 30.44 7.41
CA GLY A 39 52.44 30.13 8.20
C GLY A 39 52.83 28.67 7.98
N SER A 40 53.82 28.44 7.13
CA SER A 40 54.48 27.16 6.91
C SER A 40 55.00 26.56 8.22
N VAL A 41 54.47 25.40 8.62
CA VAL A 41 55.18 24.48 9.51
C VAL A 41 55.22 23.10 8.87
N ALA A 42 56.37 22.92 8.22
CA ALA A 42 57.11 21.69 8.00
C ALA A 42 56.69 20.47 8.86
N THR A 43 56.50 19.35 8.14
CA THR A 43 57.01 18.02 8.50
C THR A 43 56.46 17.35 9.75
N ALA A 44 55.46 16.48 9.53
CA ALA A 44 55.46 15.13 10.09
C ALA A 44 54.50 14.26 9.27
N CYS A 45 55.04 13.48 8.34
CA CYS A 45 54.38 12.28 7.84
C CYS A 45 54.29 11.27 9.00
N ALA A 46 53.35 11.50 9.92
CA ALA A 46 52.89 10.45 10.82
C ALA A 46 52.00 9.54 9.97
N ILE A 47 52.49 8.32 9.78
CA ILE A 47 51.75 7.18 9.23
C ILE A 47 50.61 6.91 10.22
N PHE A 48 49.52 7.66 10.10
CA PHE A 48 48.26 7.30 10.73
C PHE A 48 47.78 6.06 9.98
N GLY A 49 47.98 4.91 10.64
CA GLY A 49 47.47 3.64 10.17
C GLY A 49 46.01 3.77 9.77
N LEU A 50 45.62 2.96 8.79
CA LEU A 50 44.25 2.70 8.36
C LEU A 50 43.39 2.27 9.57
N ALA A 51 43.03 3.19 10.44
CA ALA A 51 41.92 3.03 11.36
C ALA A 51 40.67 3.15 10.50
N GLY A 52 40.23 2.02 9.97
CA GLY A 52 38.97 1.91 9.25
C GLY A 52 37.87 2.47 10.13
N PHE A 53 37.40 3.68 9.81
CA PHE A 53 36.21 4.23 10.38
C PHE A 53 35.05 3.37 9.86
N ALA A 54 34.63 2.39 10.66
CA ALA A 54 33.45 1.60 10.39
C ALA A 54 32.26 2.58 10.33
N MET A 55 31.78 2.87 9.13
CA MET A 55 30.52 3.58 8.96
C MET A 55 29.42 2.74 9.63
N PRO A 56 28.61 3.32 10.52
CA PRO A 56 27.48 2.61 11.08
C PRO A 56 26.58 2.15 9.93
N SER A 57 26.37 0.83 9.81
CA SER A 57 25.38 0.26 8.92
C SER A 57 24.05 0.97 9.17
N ALA A 58 23.45 1.55 8.13
CA ALA A 58 22.11 2.11 8.24
C ALA A 58 21.18 0.98 8.68
N GLN A 59 20.76 1.00 9.94
CA GLN A 59 19.77 0.06 10.45
C GLN A 59 18.51 0.29 9.62
N ALA A 60 18.01 -0.75 8.96
CA ALA A 60 16.75 -0.68 8.24
C ALA A 60 15.69 -0.15 9.22
N ALA A 61 14.86 0.81 8.75
CA ALA A 61 13.76 1.31 9.55
C ALA A 61 12.90 0.13 10.05
N PRO A 62 12.40 0.17 11.30
CA PRO A 62 11.54 -0.88 11.83
C PRO A 62 10.38 -1.14 10.87
N ASP A 63 10.01 -2.40 10.68
CA ASP A 63 8.85 -2.74 9.87
C ASP A 63 7.60 -2.18 10.57
N PRO A 64 6.80 -1.33 9.92
CA PRO A 64 5.60 -0.76 10.53
C PRO A 64 4.59 -1.83 10.99
N ASN A 65 4.70 -3.04 10.45
CA ASN A 65 3.81 -4.16 10.72
C ASN A 65 4.39 -5.16 11.74
N GLU A 66 5.54 -4.89 12.34
CA GLU A 66 6.21 -5.80 13.27
C GLU A 66 5.28 -6.24 14.41
N ILE A 67 4.52 -5.32 14.99
CA ILE A 67 3.55 -5.62 16.06
C ILE A 67 2.42 -6.55 15.60
N CYS A 68 2.01 -6.45 14.34
CA CYS A 68 1.00 -7.32 13.78
C CYS A 68 1.57 -8.72 13.56
N PHE A 69 2.77 -8.80 12.99
CA PHE A 69 3.44 -10.08 12.72
C PHE A 69 3.89 -10.81 13.99
N ALA A 70 4.12 -10.12 15.10
CA ALA A 70 4.41 -10.76 16.39
C ALA A 70 3.35 -11.81 16.79
N CYS A 71 2.09 -11.62 16.39
CA CYS A 71 1.01 -12.57 16.64
C CYS A 71 0.48 -13.25 15.35
N HIS A 72 0.43 -12.52 14.23
CA HIS A 72 -0.13 -13.03 12.98
C HIS A 72 0.91 -13.67 12.06
N GLY A 73 2.21 -13.46 12.29
CA GLY A 73 3.28 -13.99 11.44
C GLY A 73 3.52 -15.50 11.62
N ASP A 74 3.01 -16.08 12.70
CA ASP A 74 3.13 -17.52 12.95
C ASP A 74 2.16 -18.33 12.08
N LYS A 75 2.65 -19.38 11.41
CA LYS A 75 1.85 -20.23 10.52
C LYS A 75 0.72 -20.98 11.23
N GLY A 76 0.87 -21.22 12.52
CA GLY A 76 -0.11 -21.84 13.40
C GLY A 76 -1.00 -20.84 14.14
N ALA A 77 -0.85 -19.53 13.91
CA ALA A 77 -1.63 -18.49 14.59
C ALA A 77 -3.13 -18.71 14.37
N LYS A 78 -3.87 -18.79 15.48
CA LYS A 78 -5.32 -18.97 15.49
C LYS A 78 -5.99 -17.89 16.33
N GLY A 79 -7.13 -17.42 15.85
CA GLY A 79 -8.03 -16.57 16.62
C GLY A 79 -8.76 -17.37 17.71
N VAL A 80 -9.55 -16.68 18.52
CA VAL A 80 -10.30 -17.31 19.63
C VAL A 80 -11.35 -18.32 19.14
N SER A 81 -11.84 -18.18 17.91
CA SER A 81 -12.69 -19.18 17.22
C SER A 81 -11.93 -20.38 16.67
N GLY A 82 -10.61 -20.45 16.82
CA GLY A 82 -9.76 -21.52 16.27
C GLY A 82 -9.46 -21.40 14.77
N LYS A 83 -10.05 -20.40 14.09
CA LYS A 83 -9.74 -20.08 12.69
C LYS A 83 -8.32 -19.53 12.57
N SER A 84 -7.64 -19.89 11.50
CA SER A 84 -6.32 -19.33 11.21
C SER A 84 -6.41 -17.81 11.06
N ILE A 85 -5.51 -17.12 11.73
CA ILE A 85 -5.25 -15.68 11.57
C ILE A 85 -3.85 -15.43 11.02
N ALA A 86 -3.17 -16.50 10.59
CA ALA A 86 -1.81 -16.45 10.08
C ALA A 86 -1.72 -15.63 8.79
N VAL A 87 -0.71 -14.77 8.73
CA VAL A 87 -0.32 -13.96 7.58
C VAL A 87 1.15 -14.21 7.33
N ASP A 88 1.48 -14.68 6.13
CA ASP A 88 2.86 -14.85 5.71
C ASP A 88 3.46 -13.47 5.40
N GLY A 89 4.29 -12.96 6.32
CA GLY A 89 4.96 -11.67 6.17
C GLY A 89 5.90 -11.61 4.96
N ALA A 90 6.50 -12.74 4.56
CA ALA A 90 7.36 -12.79 3.38
C ALA A 90 6.53 -12.74 2.08
N ALA A 91 5.37 -13.39 2.05
CA ALA A 91 4.43 -13.26 0.94
C ALA A 91 3.87 -11.83 0.84
N PHE A 92 3.49 -11.24 1.98
CA PHE A 92 3.04 -9.85 2.04
C PHE A 92 4.12 -8.88 1.56
N GLY A 93 5.37 -9.04 2.01
CA GLY A 93 6.49 -8.21 1.58
C GLY A 93 6.75 -8.24 0.07
N LYS A 94 6.33 -9.30 -0.62
CA LYS A 94 6.40 -9.45 -2.10
C LYS A 94 5.11 -9.03 -2.83
N SER A 95 4.07 -8.65 -2.09
CA SER A 95 2.84 -8.11 -2.66
C SER A 95 3.03 -6.66 -3.09
N VAL A 96 2.16 -6.15 -3.95
CA VAL A 96 2.18 -4.74 -4.37
C VAL A 96 1.98 -3.78 -3.19
N HIS A 97 1.28 -4.22 -2.14
CA HIS A 97 1.05 -3.41 -0.94
C HIS A 97 2.23 -3.47 0.04
N GLY A 98 2.91 -4.62 0.14
CA GLY A 98 4.14 -4.75 0.92
C GLY A 98 5.33 -4.03 0.30
N GLU A 99 5.43 -4.01 -1.03
CA GLU A 99 6.42 -3.20 -1.77
C GLU A 99 6.24 -1.70 -1.48
N LEU A 100 4.99 -1.25 -1.37
CA LEU A 100 4.63 0.13 -1.01
C LEU A 100 4.78 0.42 0.50
N LYS A 101 5.20 -0.57 1.30
CA LYS A 101 5.35 -0.46 2.75
C LYS A 101 4.06 -0.01 3.45
N LEU A 102 2.90 -0.45 2.94
CA LEU A 102 1.63 -0.14 3.57
C LEU A 102 1.52 -0.86 4.93
N GLU A 103 1.01 -0.12 5.91
CA GLU A 103 0.70 -0.69 7.22
C GLU A 103 -0.56 -1.56 7.14
N CYS A 104 -0.64 -2.61 7.98
CA CYS A 104 -1.81 -3.48 8.09
C CYS A 104 -3.10 -2.68 8.33
N THR A 105 -2.99 -1.63 9.15
CA THR A 105 -4.08 -0.72 9.54
C THR A 105 -4.57 0.16 8.39
N ALA A 106 -3.81 0.32 7.31
CA ALA A 106 -4.27 1.02 6.11
C ALA A 106 -5.43 0.28 5.43
N CYS A 107 -5.45 -1.06 5.55
CA CYS A 107 -6.55 -1.90 5.08
C CYS A 107 -7.50 -2.31 6.21
N HIS A 108 -6.95 -2.71 7.37
CA HIS A 108 -7.69 -3.05 8.58
C HIS A 108 -7.92 -1.80 9.45
N ALA A 109 -8.66 -0.83 8.89
CA ALA A 109 -8.84 0.50 9.47
C ALA A 109 -9.56 0.52 10.84
N ASP A 110 -10.18 -0.59 11.24
CA ASP A 110 -10.83 -0.75 12.54
C ASP A 110 -9.91 -1.37 13.62
N VAL A 111 -8.63 -1.63 13.29
CA VAL A 111 -7.61 -2.12 14.21
C VAL A 111 -6.65 -0.99 14.60
N SER A 112 -6.23 -0.98 15.87
CA SER A 112 -5.17 -0.07 16.34
C SER A 112 -4.29 -0.76 17.37
N ALA A 113 -2.99 -0.42 17.38
CA ALA A 113 -2.02 -0.97 18.33
C ALA A 113 -2.38 -0.71 19.82
N LYS A 114 -3.21 0.31 20.09
CA LYS A 114 -3.64 0.67 21.45
C LYS A 114 -4.66 -0.31 22.05
N LYS A 115 -5.29 -1.14 21.22
CA LYS A 115 -6.35 -2.09 21.63
C LYS A 115 -6.01 -3.48 21.11
N LEU A 116 -4.93 -4.04 21.65
CA LEU A 116 -4.48 -5.40 21.37
C LEU A 116 -4.62 -6.25 22.65
N PRO A 117 -5.16 -7.48 22.55
CA PRO A 117 -5.75 -8.10 21.36
C PRO A 117 -7.01 -7.35 20.88
N HIS A 118 -7.19 -7.27 19.55
CA HIS A 118 -8.35 -6.60 18.96
C HIS A 118 -9.56 -7.54 18.87
N ALA A 119 -10.75 -6.99 18.58
CA ALA A 119 -11.97 -7.78 18.41
C ALA A 119 -11.78 -8.87 17.33
N GLU A 120 -12.39 -10.03 17.54
CA GLU A 120 -12.28 -11.16 16.60
C GLU A 120 -12.96 -10.86 15.26
N LYS A 121 -14.11 -10.17 15.32
CA LYS A 121 -14.86 -9.78 14.13
C LYS A 121 -14.46 -8.37 13.72
N LEU A 122 -13.58 -8.28 12.73
CA LEU A 122 -13.23 -7.03 12.08
C LEU A 122 -14.21 -6.68 10.97
N LYS A 123 -14.26 -5.39 10.62
CA LYS A 123 -14.96 -4.90 9.43
C LYS A 123 -14.25 -5.43 8.17
N PRO A 124 -15.00 -5.70 7.09
CA PRO A 124 -14.39 -5.99 5.81
C PRO A 124 -13.49 -4.84 5.34
N VAL A 125 -12.35 -5.19 4.76
CA VAL A 125 -11.43 -4.23 4.15
C VAL A 125 -12.11 -3.51 2.99
N ASP A 126 -12.03 -2.19 2.96
CA ASP A 126 -12.51 -1.38 1.85
C ASP A 126 -11.39 -1.05 0.87
N CYS A 127 -11.42 -1.69 -0.31
CA CYS A 127 -10.48 -1.41 -1.38
C CYS A 127 -10.73 -0.04 -2.03
N GLY A 128 -11.95 0.49 -1.93
CA GLY A 128 -12.41 1.70 -2.62
C GLY A 128 -11.86 2.99 -2.03
N SER A 129 -11.33 2.95 -0.81
CA SER A 129 -10.63 4.09 -0.18
C SER A 129 -9.42 4.57 -1.00
N CYS A 130 -8.79 3.67 -1.76
CA CYS A 130 -7.69 4.00 -2.67
C CYS A 130 -7.96 3.58 -4.13
N HIS A 131 -8.69 2.50 -4.37
CA HIS A 131 -9.00 1.98 -5.71
C HIS A 131 -10.40 2.36 -6.18
N GLU A 132 -10.75 3.65 -6.08
CA GLU A 132 -12.09 4.15 -6.41
C GLU A 132 -12.55 3.74 -7.82
N LYS A 133 -11.69 3.96 -8.82
CA LYS A 133 -12.03 3.65 -10.23
C LYS A 133 -12.25 2.14 -10.45
N PRO A 134 -11.33 1.22 -10.10
CA PRO A 134 -11.58 -0.22 -10.20
C PRO A 134 -12.83 -0.68 -9.43
N VAL A 135 -13.08 -0.13 -8.24
CA VAL A 135 -14.27 -0.47 -7.46
C VAL A 135 -15.54 -0.02 -8.15
N LYS A 136 -15.54 1.18 -8.77
CA LYS A 136 -16.66 1.68 -9.56
C LYS A 136 -16.94 0.78 -10.78
N GLU A 137 -15.90 0.37 -11.49
CA GLU A 137 -16.02 -0.53 -12.65
C GLU A 137 -16.53 -1.91 -12.22
N TYR A 138 -15.96 -2.49 -11.16
CA TYR A 138 -16.39 -3.75 -10.57
C TYR A 138 -17.88 -3.76 -10.19
N ARG A 139 -18.38 -2.66 -9.60
CA ARG A 139 -19.80 -2.52 -9.22
C ARG A 139 -20.77 -2.65 -10.40
N GLY A 140 -20.33 -2.34 -11.63
CA GLY A 140 -21.11 -2.50 -12.85
C GLY A 140 -21.07 -3.90 -13.46
N THR A 141 -20.27 -4.83 -12.92
CA THR A 141 -20.15 -6.20 -13.42
C THR A 141 -21.23 -7.12 -12.83
N VAL A 142 -21.40 -8.31 -13.41
CA VAL A 142 -22.32 -9.34 -12.88
C VAL A 142 -22.00 -9.73 -11.43
N HIS A 143 -20.72 -9.83 -11.08
CA HIS A 143 -20.30 -10.09 -9.69
C HIS A 143 -20.65 -8.91 -8.78
N GLY A 144 -20.32 -7.68 -9.19
CA GLY A 144 -20.62 -6.48 -8.43
C GLY A 144 -22.11 -6.27 -8.17
N MET A 145 -22.93 -6.45 -9.21
CA MET A 145 -24.40 -6.36 -9.11
C MET A 145 -24.96 -7.47 -8.22
N ALA A 146 -24.49 -8.71 -8.35
CA ALA A 146 -24.92 -9.81 -7.48
C ALA A 146 -24.55 -9.56 -6.01
N ARG A 147 -23.36 -9.00 -5.73
CA ARG A 147 -22.97 -8.58 -4.37
C ARG A 147 -23.88 -7.48 -3.85
N ALA A 148 -24.21 -6.48 -4.68
CA ALA A 148 -25.14 -5.42 -4.29
C ALA A 148 -26.55 -5.96 -4.00
N GLY A 149 -26.96 -7.03 -4.69
CA GLY A 149 -28.18 -7.78 -4.42
C GLY A 149 -28.12 -8.72 -3.20
N GLY A 150 -27.04 -8.71 -2.42
CA GLY A 150 -26.91 -9.50 -1.20
C GLY A 150 -26.32 -10.90 -1.38
N SER A 151 -25.87 -11.27 -2.58
CA SER A 151 -25.22 -12.56 -2.79
C SER A 151 -23.96 -12.67 -1.94
N THR A 152 -23.86 -13.73 -1.13
CA THR A 152 -22.69 -14.05 -0.32
C THR A 152 -21.66 -14.89 -1.08
N VAL A 153 -22.05 -15.51 -2.20
CA VAL A 153 -21.22 -16.41 -3.01
C VAL A 153 -20.63 -15.76 -4.25
N ALA A 154 -21.20 -14.65 -4.72
CA ALA A 154 -20.60 -13.91 -5.83
C ALA A 154 -19.18 -13.45 -5.45
N ALA A 155 -18.29 -13.43 -6.44
CA ALA A 155 -16.90 -13.06 -6.26
C ALA A 155 -16.76 -11.67 -5.65
N THR A 156 -15.63 -11.42 -4.99
CA THR A 156 -15.18 -10.13 -4.45
C THR A 156 -13.79 -9.83 -5.00
N CYS A 157 -13.25 -8.65 -4.69
CA CYS A 157 -11.88 -8.26 -5.06
C CYS A 157 -10.87 -9.36 -4.67
N ALA A 158 -11.01 -9.90 -3.45
CA ALA A 158 -10.09 -10.90 -2.90
C ALA A 158 -10.21 -12.27 -3.56
N ASN A 159 -11.36 -12.62 -4.15
CA ASN A 159 -11.52 -13.91 -4.81
C ASN A 159 -10.64 -14.01 -6.08
N CYS A 160 -10.48 -12.90 -6.80
CA CYS A 160 -9.63 -12.85 -7.99
C CYS A 160 -8.20 -12.46 -7.65
N HIS A 161 -7.98 -11.49 -6.75
CA HIS A 161 -6.65 -10.93 -6.50
C HIS A 161 -5.87 -11.63 -5.37
N GLY A 162 -6.56 -12.25 -4.40
CA GLY A 162 -5.96 -12.66 -3.12
C GLY A 162 -6.16 -11.62 -2.02
N THR A 163 -5.49 -11.81 -0.89
CA THR A 163 -5.64 -10.96 0.31
C THR A 163 -4.32 -10.31 0.71
N HIS A 164 -3.41 -11.07 1.31
CA HIS A 164 -2.11 -10.58 1.79
C HIS A 164 -0.96 -10.86 0.81
N ASP A 165 -1.25 -11.33 -0.40
CA ASP A 165 -0.28 -11.74 -1.41
C ASP A 165 -0.63 -11.18 -2.81
N ILE A 166 -1.33 -10.04 -2.84
CA ILE A 166 -1.82 -9.43 -4.08
C ILE A 166 -0.64 -8.98 -4.96
N LYS A 167 -0.59 -9.51 -6.18
CA LYS A 167 0.43 -9.18 -7.20
C LYS A 167 -0.14 -8.30 -8.32
N ARG A 168 0.74 -7.66 -9.10
CA ARG A 168 0.34 -6.91 -10.31
C ARG A 168 -0.24 -7.88 -11.33
N SER A 169 -1.26 -7.49 -12.09
CA SER A 169 -1.86 -8.36 -13.12
C SER A 169 -0.85 -8.80 -14.21
N LYS A 170 0.22 -8.03 -14.43
CA LYS A 170 1.29 -8.42 -15.38
C LYS A 170 2.30 -9.42 -14.81
N ASP A 171 2.31 -9.65 -13.50
CA ASP A 171 3.17 -10.64 -12.87
C ASP A 171 2.66 -12.05 -13.26
N PRO A 172 3.51 -12.93 -13.81
CA PRO A 172 3.10 -14.27 -14.24
C PRO A 172 2.51 -15.11 -13.10
N ASP A 173 2.91 -14.87 -11.85
CA ASP A 173 2.39 -15.57 -10.67
C ASP A 173 1.09 -14.95 -10.13
N SER A 174 0.63 -13.83 -10.70
CA SER A 174 -0.60 -13.19 -10.24
C SER A 174 -1.81 -14.02 -10.65
N ARG A 175 -2.74 -14.21 -9.72
CA ARG A 175 -4.04 -14.83 -10.01
C ARG A 175 -4.82 -14.12 -11.13
N THR A 176 -4.54 -12.83 -11.34
CA THR A 176 -5.17 -12.02 -12.39
C THR A 176 -4.26 -11.79 -13.60
N SER A 177 -3.20 -12.57 -13.74
CA SER A 177 -2.45 -12.64 -15.00
C SER A 177 -3.25 -13.39 -16.05
N HIS A 178 -3.10 -13.02 -17.31
CA HIS A 178 -3.82 -13.64 -18.43
C HIS A 178 -3.67 -15.18 -18.43
N ALA A 179 -2.48 -15.68 -18.12
CA ALA A 179 -2.19 -17.11 -18.07
C ALA A 179 -2.92 -17.85 -16.93
N ASN A 180 -3.32 -17.14 -15.86
CA ASN A 180 -3.92 -17.73 -14.67
C ASN A 180 -5.44 -17.51 -14.60
N LEU A 181 -6.04 -16.79 -15.55
CA LEU A 181 -7.48 -16.46 -15.48
C LEU A 181 -8.38 -17.69 -15.52
N GLU A 182 -8.03 -18.71 -16.31
CA GLU A 182 -8.79 -19.96 -16.36
C GLU A 182 -8.85 -20.61 -14.96
N ALA A 183 -7.69 -20.78 -14.32
CA ALA A 183 -7.61 -21.35 -12.98
C ALA A 183 -8.32 -20.46 -11.93
N THR A 184 -8.25 -19.13 -12.06
CA THR A 184 -8.90 -18.20 -11.13
C THR A 184 -10.42 -18.23 -11.25
N CYS A 185 -10.96 -18.20 -12.48
CA CYS A 185 -12.40 -18.30 -12.74
C CYS A 185 -12.94 -19.69 -12.39
N GLY A 186 -12.18 -20.73 -12.72
CA GLY A 186 -12.52 -22.15 -12.50
C GLY A 186 -12.73 -22.53 -11.03
N LYS A 187 -12.23 -21.73 -10.08
CA LYS A 187 -12.53 -21.91 -8.64
C LYS A 187 -14.02 -21.86 -8.32
N CYS A 188 -14.81 -21.17 -9.15
CA CYS A 188 -16.26 -21.07 -9.00
C CYS A 188 -17.02 -21.49 -10.27
N HIS A 189 -16.43 -21.32 -11.45
CA HIS A 189 -17.06 -21.56 -12.75
C HIS A 189 -16.44 -22.76 -13.47
N GLY A 190 -16.47 -23.93 -12.82
CA GLY A 190 -15.87 -25.16 -13.36
C GLY A 190 -16.72 -26.40 -13.17
N ASN A 191 -18.00 -26.26 -12.84
CA ASN A 191 -18.90 -27.39 -12.67
C ASN A 191 -19.42 -27.88 -14.02
N GLU A 192 -18.53 -28.46 -14.82
CA GLU A 192 -18.84 -29.46 -15.83
C GLU A 192 -17.79 -30.57 -15.69
N ALA A 193 -18.16 -31.62 -14.96
CA ALA A 193 -17.58 -32.96 -15.05
C ALA A 193 -18.74 -33.94 -15.27
#